data_AF-A0A7G9Z279-F1
#
_entry.id   AF-A0A7G9Z279-F1
#
_cell.length_a   1.000
_cell.length_b   1.000
_cell.length_c   1.000
_cell.angle_alpha   90.00
_cell.angle_beta   90.00
_cell.angle_gamma   90.00
#
_symmetry.space_group_name_H-M   'P 1'
#
loop_
_entity.id
_entity.type
_entity.pdbx_description
1 polymer ?
#
loop_
_entity_poly.entity_id
_entity_poly.type
_entity_poly.pdbx_seq_one_letter_code
_entity_poly.pdbx_strand_id
1 'polypeptide(L)'
;MIENLLDYIPSWRINDVIYFNPADIDYPIALNILERVEPDKKHLVVSGVISVFRKLYAEYWQHRQEHILRNTILALFDYPGNKTLLGIYRMLSDWRYREKVIEKINDPIVRSFFKNEFSKYLYQFKGEALAPIQNKLGAFLSTPLIRNIVGQVNSKIDFRWVMDNQKILLVNLAKGRIGEDNAALLGSLIVTKLQLAAMSRIDIPEKERKDFFCFIDEFQSFVSTTGDSFSEILSESRKYRLCLIIAHQYLGQLGENFQKEEKLRKAIFGNAGTIIAFKVGPDDAEFLEKEFYPEFERQDLINQDKHNIYLKLAIDGKSSKPFSGLTLPPFFKFEKQGEKDKIIEVSRMRYVGKREEIEGKIERWGGESRSGEKRNHKNSALPLRFHSGGKEKE
;
A
#
# COMPACT_ATOMS: atom_id res chain seq x y z
N MET A 1 -7.21 -2.19 17.57
CA MET A 1 -6.52 -3.50 17.63
C MET A 1 -5.00 -3.36 17.72
N ILE A 2 -4.32 -2.85 16.69
CA ILE A 2 -2.84 -2.84 16.62
C ILE A 2 -2.16 -2.11 17.79
N GLU A 3 -2.70 -0.96 18.21
CA GLU A 3 -2.12 -0.22 19.34
C GLU A 3 -2.14 -1.01 20.65
N ASN A 4 -3.12 -1.90 20.84
CA ASN A 4 -3.17 -2.77 22.00
C ASN A 4 -2.16 -3.92 21.87
N LEU A 5 -1.93 -4.44 20.65
CA LEU A 5 -0.98 -5.53 20.40
C LEU A 5 0.45 -5.14 20.78
N LEU A 6 0.84 -3.88 20.59
CA LEU A 6 2.16 -3.35 20.97
C LEU A 6 2.48 -3.58 22.45
N ASP A 7 1.48 -3.50 23.35
CA ASP A 7 1.67 -3.74 24.78
C ASP A 7 2.03 -5.20 25.10
N TYR A 8 1.82 -6.15 24.18
CA TYR A 8 2.02 -7.58 24.42
C TYR A 8 3.16 -8.17 23.59
N ILE A 9 3.90 -7.34 22.85
CA ILE A 9 5.10 -7.79 22.15
C ILE A 9 6.20 -8.04 23.19
N PRO A 10 6.80 -9.25 23.22
CA PRO A 10 7.83 -9.54 24.20
C PRO A 10 9.08 -8.67 24.03
N SER A 11 9.73 -8.30 25.14
CA SER A 11 10.83 -7.33 25.13
C SER A 11 12.02 -7.76 24.24
N TRP A 12 12.27 -9.06 24.06
CA TRP A 12 13.33 -9.56 23.18
C TRP A 12 13.04 -9.41 21.68
N ARG A 13 11.79 -9.12 21.30
CA ARG A 13 11.36 -8.91 19.90
C ARG A 13 11.21 -7.43 19.52
N ILE A 14 11.44 -6.49 20.43
CA ILE A 14 11.30 -5.05 20.17
C ILE A 14 12.02 -4.62 18.88
N ASN A 15 13.23 -5.13 18.69
CA ASN A 15 14.09 -4.83 17.54
C ASN A 15 13.59 -5.41 16.21
N ASP A 16 12.59 -6.28 16.25
CA ASP A 16 12.00 -6.90 15.05
C ASP A 16 10.71 -6.22 14.60
N VAL A 17 10.23 -5.22 15.35
CA VAL A 17 8.96 -4.55 15.07
C VAL A 17 9.14 -3.39 14.09
N ILE A 18 8.33 -3.41 13.03
CA ILE A 18 8.14 -2.30 12.10
C ILE A 18 6.72 -1.80 12.30
N TYR A 19 6.56 -0.60 12.86
CA TYR A 19 5.26 0.01 13.07
C TYR A 19 4.98 1.02 11.95
N PHE A 20 4.28 0.57 10.92
CA PHE A 20 3.83 1.41 9.82
C PHE A 20 2.52 2.11 10.18
N ASN A 21 2.63 3.40 10.53
CA ASN A 21 1.49 4.23 10.91
C ASN A 21 1.51 5.55 10.10
N PRO A 22 0.78 5.64 8.98
CA PRO A 22 0.72 6.86 8.18
C PRO A 22 0.18 8.08 8.93
N ALA A 23 -0.64 7.88 9.97
CA ALA A 23 -1.13 8.98 10.81
C ALA A 23 -0.02 9.65 11.66
N ASP A 24 1.17 9.04 11.73
CA ASP A 24 2.34 9.60 12.38
C ASP A 24 3.11 10.53 11.42
N ILE A 25 2.54 11.71 11.16
CA ILE A 25 2.91 12.60 10.04
C ILE A 25 4.36 13.07 10.11
N ASP A 26 4.92 13.20 11.31
CA ASP A 26 6.30 13.67 11.51
C ASP A 26 7.34 12.56 11.26
N TYR A 27 6.90 11.31 11.21
CA TYR A 27 7.73 10.12 11.05
C TYR A 27 7.27 9.26 9.85
N PRO A 28 7.24 9.81 8.63
CA PRO A 28 6.80 9.07 7.45
C PRO A 28 7.77 7.95 7.08
N ILE A 29 7.23 6.75 6.88
CA ILE A 29 7.96 5.59 6.39
C ILE A 29 7.84 5.52 4.86
N ALA A 30 8.98 5.47 4.17
CA ALA A 30 8.99 5.43 2.71
C ALA A 30 8.45 4.10 2.17
N LEU A 31 7.49 4.18 1.24
CA LEU A 31 6.93 3.05 0.51
C LEU A 31 6.88 3.37 -0.98
N ASN A 32 7.97 3.06 -1.69
CA ASN A 32 8.06 3.28 -3.12
C ASN A 32 7.81 1.98 -3.90
N ILE A 33 6.66 1.92 -4.58
CA ILE A 33 6.32 0.77 -5.42
C ILE A 33 7.20 0.67 -6.67
N LEU A 34 7.75 1.79 -7.16
CA LEU A 34 8.60 1.86 -8.35
C LEU A 34 10.09 1.75 -8.05
N GLU A 35 10.46 1.51 -6.79
CA GLU A 35 11.85 1.28 -6.40
C GLU A 35 12.46 0.09 -7.15
N ARG A 36 13.77 0.14 -7.43
CA ARG A 36 14.54 -0.81 -8.24
C ARG A 36 14.00 -2.25 -8.15
N VAL A 37 13.51 -2.73 -9.29
CA VAL A 37 13.03 -4.10 -9.51
C VAL A 37 13.93 -4.74 -10.56
N GLU A 38 14.19 -6.03 -10.40
CA GLU A 38 14.86 -6.82 -11.45
C GLU A 38 14.07 -6.72 -12.78
N PRO A 39 14.76 -6.66 -13.94
CA PRO A 39 14.10 -6.41 -15.22
C PRO A 39 12.97 -7.39 -15.56
N ASP A 40 13.15 -8.66 -15.21
CA ASP A 40 12.18 -9.75 -15.38
C ASP A 40 10.95 -9.59 -14.49
N LYS A 41 11.06 -8.95 -13.33
CA LYS A 41 9.95 -8.73 -12.38
C LYS A 41 9.20 -7.41 -12.59
N LYS A 42 9.66 -6.53 -13.49
CA LYS A 42 8.99 -5.23 -13.79
C LYS A 42 7.50 -5.40 -14.10
N HIS A 43 7.15 -6.41 -14.90
CA HIS A 43 5.77 -6.63 -15.34
C HIS A 43 4.81 -6.93 -14.17
N LEU A 44 5.27 -7.63 -13.13
CA LEU A 44 4.49 -7.93 -11.93
C LEU A 44 4.14 -6.65 -11.18
N VAL A 45 5.12 -5.73 -11.05
CA VAL A 45 4.90 -4.43 -10.38
C VAL A 45 3.97 -3.54 -11.18
N VAL A 46 4.13 -3.50 -12.50
CA VAL A 46 3.23 -2.76 -13.40
C VAL A 46 1.79 -3.26 -13.26
N SER A 47 1.58 -4.58 -13.34
CA SER A 47 0.26 -5.19 -13.17
C SER A 47 -0.33 -4.93 -11.79
N GLY A 48 0.48 -5.02 -10.74
CA GLY A 48 0.07 -4.68 -9.37
C GLY A 48 -0.42 -3.24 -9.24
N VAL A 49 0.38 -2.26 -9.70
CA VAL A 49 0.00 -0.83 -9.65
C VAL A 49 -1.27 -0.57 -10.48
N ILE A 50 -1.35 -1.12 -11.70
CA ILE A 50 -2.55 -0.98 -12.54
C ILE A 50 -3.78 -1.54 -11.83
N SER A 51 -3.67 -2.71 -11.18
CA SER A 51 -4.80 -3.29 -10.45
C SER A 51 -5.30 -2.35 -9.37
N VAL A 52 -4.39 -1.74 -8.60
CA VAL A 52 -4.73 -0.76 -7.56
C VAL A 52 -5.51 0.42 -8.15
N PHE A 53 -5.00 1.05 -9.21
CA PHE A 53 -5.67 2.20 -9.85
C PHE A 53 -6.98 1.84 -10.53
N ARG A 54 -7.02 0.71 -11.23
CA ARG A 54 -8.21 0.20 -11.93
C ARG A 54 -9.41 0.11 -11.00
N LYS A 55 -9.18 -0.28 -9.75
CA LYS A 55 -10.27 -0.67 -8.87
C LYS A 55 -10.56 0.31 -7.74
N LEU A 56 -9.58 1.15 -7.35
CA LEU A 56 -9.89 2.40 -6.64
C LEU A 56 -10.87 3.28 -7.44
N TYR A 57 -10.89 3.19 -8.78
CA TYR A 57 -11.63 4.12 -9.64
C TYR A 57 -12.37 3.46 -10.81
N ALA A 58 -12.97 2.30 -10.55
CA ALA A 58 -13.59 1.44 -11.56
C ALA A 58 -14.64 2.15 -12.44
N GLU A 59 -15.38 3.12 -11.89
CA GLU A 59 -16.42 3.87 -12.61
C GLU A 59 -15.87 4.69 -13.80
N TYR A 60 -14.63 5.16 -13.71
CA TYR A 60 -13.99 6.04 -14.71
C TYR A 60 -12.81 5.37 -15.42
N TRP A 61 -12.59 4.07 -15.18
CA TRP A 61 -11.45 3.33 -15.69
C TRP A 61 -11.77 2.62 -16.99
N GLN A 62 -11.10 2.99 -18.08
CA GLN A 62 -11.24 2.34 -19.38
C GLN A 62 -9.90 1.76 -19.84
N HIS A 63 -9.94 0.90 -20.86
CA HIS A 63 -8.75 0.26 -21.44
C HIS A 63 -7.66 1.27 -21.84
N ARG A 64 -8.07 2.49 -22.22
CA ARG A 64 -7.15 3.56 -22.60
C ARG A 64 -6.34 4.08 -21.41
N GLN A 65 -6.99 4.37 -20.28
CA GLN A 65 -6.31 4.82 -19.06
C GLN A 65 -5.35 3.75 -18.57
N GLU A 66 -5.74 2.48 -18.65
CA GLU A 66 -4.84 1.37 -18.35
C GLU A 66 -3.61 1.35 -19.26
N HIS A 67 -3.82 1.48 -20.57
CA HIS A 67 -2.72 1.49 -21.53
C HIS A 67 -1.76 2.68 -21.32
N ILE A 68 -2.29 3.87 -21.02
CA ILE A 68 -1.50 5.07 -20.70
C ILE A 68 -0.70 4.86 -19.40
N LEU A 69 -1.35 4.39 -18.33
CA LEU A 69 -0.68 4.15 -17.05
C LEU A 69 0.42 3.10 -17.20
N ARG A 70 0.13 1.99 -17.89
CA ARG A 70 1.08 0.90 -18.16
C ARG A 70 2.36 1.41 -18.81
N ASN A 71 2.23 2.10 -19.94
CA ASN A 71 3.38 2.65 -20.65
C ASN A 71 4.11 3.72 -19.84
N THR A 72 3.40 4.53 -19.05
CA THR A 72 4.01 5.52 -18.15
C THR A 72 4.88 4.86 -17.09
N ILE A 73 4.40 3.80 -16.44
CA ILE A 73 5.16 3.06 -15.43
C ILE A 73 6.37 2.38 -16.08
N LEU A 74 6.20 1.74 -17.24
CA LEU A 74 7.30 1.10 -17.97
C LEU A 74 8.39 2.10 -18.36
N ALA A 75 8.02 3.28 -18.87
CA ALA A 75 8.97 4.34 -19.19
C ALA A 75 9.73 4.82 -17.94
N LEU A 76 9.05 4.97 -16.80
CA LEU A 76 9.69 5.31 -15.53
C LEU A 76 10.64 4.21 -15.03
N PHE A 77 10.37 2.93 -15.33
CA PHE A 77 11.28 1.85 -14.97
C PHE A 77 12.60 1.91 -15.73
N ASP A 78 12.58 2.34 -16.99
CA ASP A 78 13.77 2.52 -17.83
C ASP A 78 14.52 3.83 -17.53
N TYR A 79 13.84 4.81 -16.92
CA TYR A 79 14.47 6.06 -16.53
C TYR A 79 15.53 5.82 -15.43
N PRO A 80 16.79 6.26 -15.62
CA PRO A 80 17.86 6.08 -14.63
C PRO A 80 17.75 7.02 -13.43
N GLY A 81 16.93 8.07 -13.51
CA GLY A 81 16.73 9.02 -12.42
C GLY A 81 15.76 8.53 -11.34
N ASN A 82 15.44 9.42 -10.41
CA ASN A 82 14.55 9.14 -9.29
C ASN A 82 13.12 8.88 -9.76
N LYS A 83 12.60 7.68 -9.50
CA LYS A 83 11.25 7.23 -9.86
C LYS A 83 10.40 6.96 -8.63
N THR A 84 9.25 7.60 -8.55
CA THR A 84 8.26 7.49 -7.48
C THR A 84 6.87 7.64 -8.10
N LEU A 85 5.80 7.44 -7.32
CA LEU A 85 4.44 7.67 -7.83
C LEU A 85 4.23 9.12 -8.31
N LEU A 86 4.96 10.09 -7.75
CA LEU A 86 4.98 11.47 -8.25
C LEU A 86 5.42 11.52 -9.73
N GLY A 87 6.34 10.65 -10.14
CA GLY A 87 6.85 10.55 -11.50
C GLY A 87 5.77 10.25 -12.53
N ILE A 88 4.74 9.48 -12.16
CA ILE A 88 3.61 9.18 -13.03
C ILE A 88 2.83 10.47 -13.31
N TYR A 89 2.48 11.21 -12.26
CA TYR A 89 1.78 12.49 -12.41
C TYR A 89 2.58 13.46 -13.28
N ARG A 90 3.89 13.58 -13.04
CA ARG A 90 4.76 14.48 -13.78
C ARG A 90 4.96 14.07 -15.25
N MET A 91 5.04 12.78 -15.57
CA MET A 91 5.03 12.30 -16.96
C MET A 91 3.78 12.77 -17.71
N LEU A 92 2.63 12.84 -17.04
CA LEU A 92 1.36 13.24 -17.66
C LEU A 92 1.20 14.77 -17.74
N SER A 93 1.78 15.52 -16.81
CA SER A 93 1.57 16.98 -16.69
C SER A 93 2.73 17.85 -17.20
N ASP A 94 3.98 17.40 -17.11
CA ASP A 94 5.19 18.19 -17.43
C ASP A 94 5.87 17.64 -18.70
N TRP A 95 5.73 18.35 -19.81
CA TRP A 95 6.30 17.96 -21.09
C TRP A 95 7.84 17.90 -21.07
N ARG A 96 8.52 18.76 -20.29
CA ARG A 96 9.99 18.79 -20.22
C ARG A 96 10.52 17.55 -19.51
N TYR A 97 9.85 17.15 -18.43
CA TYR A 97 10.18 15.92 -17.73
C TYR A 97 9.88 14.70 -18.62
N ARG A 98 8.75 14.71 -19.33
CA ARG A 98 8.38 13.64 -20.26
C ARG A 98 9.45 13.42 -21.33
N GLU A 99 9.90 14.46 -22.02
CA GLU A 99 10.95 14.35 -23.05
C GLU A 99 12.24 13.75 -22.48
N LYS A 100 12.68 14.24 -21.31
CA LYS A 100 13.87 13.69 -20.61
C LYS A 100 13.74 12.20 -20.29
N VAL A 101 12.53 11.72 -19.98
CA VAL A 101 12.29 10.30 -19.74
C VAL A 101 12.27 9.53 -21.06
N ILE A 102 11.59 10.04 -22.09
CA ILE A 102 11.46 9.39 -23.42
C ILE A 102 12.84 9.13 -24.05
N GLU A 103 13.79 10.06 -23.92
CA GLU A 103 15.17 9.91 -24.39
C GLU A 103 15.91 8.72 -23.77
N LYS A 104 15.48 8.25 -22.60
CA LYS A 104 16.11 7.16 -21.84
C LYS A 104 15.36 5.84 -21.90
N ILE A 105 14.20 5.79 -22.56
CA ILE A 105 13.43 4.54 -22.74
C ILE A 105 14.21 3.61 -23.65
N ASN A 106 14.51 2.39 -23.20
CA ASN A 106 15.22 1.40 -24.00
C ASN A 106 14.24 0.55 -24.83
N ASP A 107 13.08 0.25 -24.28
CA ASP A 107 12.04 -0.55 -24.95
C ASP A 107 11.49 0.20 -26.19
N PRO A 108 11.64 -0.36 -27.41
CA PRO A 108 11.18 0.28 -28.64
C PRO A 108 9.65 0.42 -28.71
N ILE A 109 8.89 -0.49 -28.07
CA ILE A 109 7.43 -0.45 -28.04
C ILE A 109 6.97 0.71 -27.17
N VAL A 110 7.51 0.82 -25.95
CA VAL A 110 7.18 1.92 -25.02
C VAL A 110 7.61 3.26 -25.62
N ARG A 111 8.77 3.32 -26.28
CA ARG A 111 9.24 4.52 -26.98
C ARG A 111 8.30 4.90 -28.14
N SER A 112 7.85 3.93 -28.94
CA SER A 112 6.90 4.15 -30.03
C SER A 112 5.59 4.71 -29.51
N PHE A 113 5.05 4.16 -28.42
CA PHE A 113 3.84 4.67 -27.77
C PHE A 113 3.93 6.18 -27.48
N PHE A 114 5.01 6.63 -26.83
CA PHE A 114 5.15 8.04 -26.48
C PHE A 114 5.35 8.95 -27.70
N LYS A 115 6.07 8.49 -28.73
CA LYS A 115 6.32 9.30 -29.94
C LYS A 115 5.11 9.38 -30.87
N ASN A 116 4.37 8.28 -31.03
CA ASN A 116 3.40 8.10 -32.10
C ASN A 116 1.94 8.11 -31.61
N GLU A 117 1.68 7.63 -30.40
CA GLU A 117 0.32 7.42 -29.87
C GLU A 117 -0.05 8.46 -28.80
N PHE A 118 0.84 8.72 -27.85
CA PHE A 118 0.57 9.62 -26.73
C PHE A 118 0.26 11.06 -27.20
N SER A 119 0.94 11.55 -28.23
CA SER A 119 0.68 12.85 -28.85
C SER A 119 -0.74 12.96 -29.41
N LYS A 120 -1.30 11.85 -29.93
CA LYS A 120 -2.70 11.79 -30.38
C LYS A 120 -3.65 11.91 -29.20
N TYR A 121 -3.31 11.36 -28.04
CA TYR A 121 -4.13 11.52 -26.84
C TYR A 121 -4.20 12.96 -26.34
N LEU A 122 -3.08 13.69 -26.40
CA LEU A 122 -3.05 15.11 -26.05
C LEU A 122 -3.88 15.95 -27.02
N TYR A 123 -3.74 15.71 -28.33
CA TYR A 123 -4.35 16.53 -29.36
C TYR A 123 -5.82 16.19 -29.63
N GLN A 124 -6.14 14.92 -29.87
CA GLN A 124 -7.48 14.48 -30.30
C GLN A 124 -8.48 14.42 -29.15
N PHE A 125 -8.02 14.12 -27.93
CA PHE A 125 -8.89 13.98 -26.76
C PHE A 125 -8.70 15.14 -25.76
N LYS A 126 -8.03 16.24 -26.16
CA LYS A 126 -7.78 17.42 -25.31
C LYS A 126 -7.29 17.11 -23.88
N GLY A 127 -6.58 16.01 -23.69
CA GLY A 127 -6.14 15.56 -22.37
C GLY A 127 -7.22 14.89 -21.49
N GLU A 128 -8.47 14.75 -21.94
CA GLU A 128 -9.54 14.03 -21.22
C GLU A 128 -9.16 12.58 -20.91
N ALA A 129 -8.36 11.96 -21.79
CA ALA A 129 -7.83 10.62 -21.56
C ALA A 129 -6.85 10.54 -20.37
N LEU A 130 -6.21 11.65 -20.01
CA LEU A 130 -5.25 11.74 -18.90
C LEU A 130 -5.91 12.12 -17.59
N ALA A 131 -7.01 12.89 -17.66
CA ALA A 131 -7.68 13.49 -16.52
C ALA A 131 -8.05 12.47 -15.42
N PRO A 132 -8.56 11.26 -15.70
CA PRO A 132 -8.83 10.28 -14.65
C PRO A 132 -7.58 9.88 -13.86
N ILE A 133 -6.45 9.67 -14.54
CA ILE A 133 -5.19 9.29 -13.87
C ILE A 133 -4.65 10.49 -13.07
N GLN A 134 -4.65 11.67 -13.68
CA GLN A 134 -4.13 12.90 -13.07
C GLN A 134 -4.94 13.34 -11.85
N ASN A 135 -6.28 13.34 -11.93
CA ASN A 135 -7.15 13.76 -10.84
C ASN A 135 -6.97 12.86 -9.62
N LYS A 136 -6.80 11.55 -9.84
CA LYS A 136 -6.69 10.57 -8.76
C LYS A 136 -5.30 10.57 -8.12
N LEU A 137 -4.24 10.55 -8.94
CA LEU A 137 -2.90 10.78 -8.42
C LEU A 137 -2.80 12.14 -7.73
N GLY A 138 -3.39 13.18 -8.30
CA GLY A 138 -3.42 14.51 -7.73
C GLY A 138 -4.08 14.55 -6.35
N ALA A 139 -5.22 13.87 -6.16
CA ALA A 139 -5.92 13.79 -4.87
C ALA A 139 -5.07 13.10 -3.79
N PHE A 140 -4.34 12.04 -4.14
CA PHE A 140 -3.43 11.38 -3.20
C PHE A 140 -2.20 12.22 -2.90
N LEU A 141 -1.57 12.77 -3.94
CA LEU A 141 -0.33 13.52 -3.84
C LEU A 141 -0.54 14.93 -3.28
N SER A 142 -1.76 15.46 -3.26
CA SER A 142 -2.08 16.72 -2.59
C SER A 142 -2.03 16.58 -1.07
N THR A 143 -2.31 15.37 -0.54
CA THR A 143 -2.26 15.06 0.88
C THR A 143 -0.79 14.86 1.32
N PRO A 144 -0.21 15.74 2.16
CA PRO A 144 1.20 15.63 2.56
C PRO A 144 1.56 14.29 3.21
N LEU A 145 0.64 13.74 4.02
CA LEU A 145 0.77 12.43 4.66
C LEU A 145 1.09 11.32 3.64
N ILE A 146 0.32 11.25 2.55
CA ILE A 146 0.51 10.23 1.50
C ILE A 146 1.72 10.58 0.63
N ARG A 147 1.82 11.84 0.21
CA ARG A 147 2.93 12.34 -0.60
C ARG A 147 4.29 12.05 0.05
N ASN A 148 4.41 12.23 1.36
CA ASN A 148 5.65 11.98 2.10
C ASN A 148 5.97 10.49 2.23
N ILE A 149 5.01 9.59 2.07
CA ILE A 149 5.23 8.12 2.08
C ILE A 149 5.66 7.63 0.69
N VAL A 150 4.87 7.96 -0.34
CA VAL A 150 5.04 7.39 -1.69
C VAL A 150 5.96 8.21 -2.60
N GLY A 151 6.28 9.45 -2.19
CA GLY A 151 7.13 10.39 -2.92
C GLY A 151 8.63 10.24 -2.62
N GLN A 152 9.00 9.36 -1.70
CA GLN A 152 10.39 9.05 -1.38
C GLN A 152 10.98 8.06 -2.38
N VAL A 153 12.26 8.23 -2.73
CA VAL A 153 12.92 7.45 -3.81
C VAL A 153 13.23 6.02 -3.38
N ASN A 154 13.69 5.84 -2.15
CA ASN A 154 14.05 4.52 -1.62
C ASN A 154 13.06 4.15 -0.53
N SER A 155 12.54 2.92 -0.55
CA SER A 155 11.68 2.44 0.53
C SER A 155 12.53 2.21 1.78
N LYS A 156 11.87 2.27 2.93
CA LYS A 156 12.50 1.96 4.23
C LYS A 156 12.19 0.54 4.70
N ILE A 157 11.21 -0.10 4.07
CA ILE A 157 10.80 -1.47 4.37
C ILE A 157 11.17 -2.36 3.19
N ASP A 158 12.04 -3.33 3.44
CA ASP A 158 12.24 -4.47 2.57
C ASP A 158 11.32 -5.61 3.03
N PHE A 159 10.25 -5.83 2.26
CA PHE A 159 9.25 -6.85 2.56
C PHE A 159 9.81 -8.27 2.48
N ARG A 160 10.79 -8.52 1.60
CA ARG A 160 11.42 -9.83 1.49
C ARG A 160 12.29 -10.11 2.72
N TRP A 161 13.06 -9.12 3.16
CA TRP A 161 13.84 -9.23 4.39
C TRP A 161 12.95 -9.42 5.63
N VAL A 162 11.84 -8.67 5.74
CA VAL A 162 10.85 -8.81 6.82
C VAL A 162 10.34 -10.23 6.91
N MET A 163 9.99 -10.78 5.76
CA MET A 163 9.50 -12.13 5.56
C MET A 163 10.52 -13.19 5.98
N ASP A 164 11.74 -13.12 5.43
CA ASP A 164 12.76 -14.16 5.61
C ASP A 164 13.38 -14.15 7.02
N ASN A 165 13.44 -12.98 7.66
CA ASN A 165 13.96 -12.82 9.01
C ASN A 165 12.85 -12.81 10.07
N GLN A 166 11.64 -13.25 9.72
CA GLN A 166 10.50 -13.43 10.63
C GLN A 166 10.22 -12.18 11.50
N LYS A 167 10.31 -10.99 10.89
CA LYS A 167 10.06 -9.70 11.54
C LYS A 167 8.56 -9.51 11.80
N ILE A 168 8.23 -8.52 12.63
CA ILE A 168 6.86 -8.19 13.01
C ILE A 168 6.48 -6.88 12.30
N LEU A 169 5.72 -6.96 11.22
CA LEU A 169 5.21 -5.79 10.52
C LEU A 169 3.78 -5.48 10.98
N LEU A 170 3.62 -4.33 11.64
CA LEU A 170 2.33 -3.84 12.10
C LEU A 170 1.89 -2.64 11.26
N VAL A 171 0.76 -2.77 10.58
CA VAL A 171 0.29 -1.80 9.59
C VAL A 171 -1.02 -1.17 10.05
N ASN A 172 -0.94 0.05 10.60
CA ASN A 172 -2.10 0.77 11.13
C ASN A 172 -2.69 1.74 10.09
N LEU A 173 -3.75 1.31 9.41
CA LEU A 173 -4.45 2.10 8.38
C LEU A 173 -5.83 2.58 8.83
N ALA A 174 -5.94 3.01 10.09
CA ALA A 174 -7.22 3.46 10.65
C ALA A 174 -7.88 4.54 9.78
N LYS A 175 -8.97 4.18 9.08
CA LYS A 175 -9.68 5.05 8.11
C LYS A 175 -10.06 6.40 8.71
N GLY A 176 -10.49 6.43 9.98
CA GLY A 176 -10.85 7.67 10.67
C GLY A 176 -9.71 8.67 10.86
N ARG A 177 -8.44 8.24 10.75
CA ARG A 177 -7.27 9.13 10.85
C ARG A 177 -6.72 9.55 9.50
N ILE A 178 -6.77 8.66 8.51
CA ILE A 178 -6.07 8.88 7.22
C ILE A 178 -7.00 9.02 6.02
N GLY A 179 -8.30 8.75 6.19
CA GLY A 179 -9.29 8.70 5.12
C GLY A 179 -9.39 7.32 4.47
N GLU A 180 -10.56 6.99 3.91
CA GLU A 180 -10.84 5.68 3.32
C GLU A 180 -10.02 5.41 2.06
N ASP A 181 -10.04 6.32 1.08
CA ASP A 181 -9.28 6.18 -0.17
C ASP A 181 -7.77 6.01 0.08
N ASN A 182 -7.24 6.76 1.05
CA ASN A 182 -5.83 6.72 1.44
C ASN A 182 -5.47 5.39 2.12
N ALA A 183 -6.32 4.89 3.00
CA ALA A 183 -6.16 3.59 3.64
C ALA A 183 -6.22 2.46 2.60
N ALA A 184 -7.19 2.52 1.69
CA ALA A 184 -7.34 1.57 0.60
C ALA A 184 -6.09 1.57 -0.31
N LEU A 185 -5.61 2.74 -0.74
CA LEU A 185 -4.38 2.85 -1.54
C LEU A 185 -3.18 2.23 -0.84
N LEU A 186 -2.86 2.67 0.38
CA LEU A 186 -1.68 2.20 1.11
C LEU A 186 -1.77 0.70 1.43
N GLY A 187 -2.93 0.22 1.87
CA GLY A 187 -3.14 -1.19 2.13
C GLY A 187 -2.93 -2.03 0.88
N SER A 188 -3.45 -1.57 -0.27
CA SER A 188 -3.26 -2.24 -1.55
C SER A 188 -1.79 -2.32 -1.96
N LEU A 189 -1.06 -1.20 -1.85
CA LEU A 189 0.37 -1.16 -2.17
C LEU A 189 1.18 -2.09 -1.27
N ILE A 190 0.85 -2.14 0.03
CA ILE A 190 1.51 -3.02 1.00
C ILE A 190 1.25 -4.49 0.66
N VAL A 191 0.00 -4.87 0.36
CA VAL A 191 -0.28 -6.26 0.01
C VAL A 191 0.33 -6.65 -1.33
N THR A 192 0.33 -5.76 -2.32
CA THR A 192 1.08 -5.98 -3.56
C THR A 192 2.57 -6.19 -3.28
N LYS A 193 3.21 -5.40 -2.41
CA LYS A 193 4.62 -5.62 -2.01
C LYS A 193 4.82 -6.95 -1.30
N LEU A 194 3.91 -7.35 -0.40
CA LEU A 194 3.95 -8.65 0.26
C LEU A 194 3.84 -9.80 -0.76
N GLN A 195 2.92 -9.71 -1.72
CA GLN A 195 2.79 -10.69 -2.79
C GLN A 195 4.09 -10.83 -3.59
N LEU A 196 4.64 -9.71 -4.06
CA LEU A 196 5.88 -9.70 -4.85
C LEU A 196 7.06 -10.26 -4.05
N ALA A 197 7.15 -9.91 -2.76
CA ALA A 197 8.16 -10.45 -1.85
C ALA A 197 7.99 -11.97 -1.67
N ALA A 198 6.77 -12.45 -1.47
CA ALA A 198 6.48 -13.88 -1.35
C ALA A 198 6.84 -14.63 -2.65
N MET A 199 6.38 -14.15 -3.81
CA MET A 199 6.70 -14.76 -5.11
C MET A 199 8.20 -14.79 -5.40
N SER A 200 8.92 -13.76 -4.94
CA SER A 200 10.37 -13.72 -5.12
C SER A 200 11.09 -14.86 -4.39
N ARG A 201 10.46 -15.51 -3.40
CA ARG A 201 11.03 -16.66 -2.62
C ARG A 201 11.18 -17.94 -3.41
N ILE A 202 10.84 -17.91 -4.69
CA ILE A 202 11.03 -19.04 -5.60
C ILE A 202 12.50 -19.52 -5.62
N ASP A 203 13.45 -18.64 -5.30
CA ASP A 203 14.88 -18.89 -5.18
C ASP A 203 15.30 -19.68 -3.92
N ILE A 204 14.48 -19.74 -2.88
CA ILE A 204 14.73 -20.54 -1.66
C ILE A 204 14.03 -21.90 -1.80
N PRO A 205 14.67 -23.05 -1.48
CA PRO A 205 13.98 -24.34 -1.42
C PRO A 205 12.75 -24.32 -0.50
N GLU A 206 11.63 -24.94 -0.91
CA GLU A 206 10.35 -24.85 -0.18
C GLU A 206 10.41 -25.31 1.29
N LYS A 207 11.30 -26.26 1.59
CA LYS A 207 11.52 -26.78 2.96
C LYS A 207 12.26 -25.79 3.86
N GLU A 208 13.02 -24.86 3.28
CA GLU A 208 13.81 -23.85 4.01
C GLU A 208 13.04 -22.54 4.18
N ARG A 209 12.04 -22.30 3.34
CA ARG A 209 11.16 -21.13 3.43
C ARG A 209 10.46 -21.09 4.79
N LYS A 210 10.56 -19.96 5.47
CA LYS A 210 9.85 -19.71 6.74
C LYS A 210 8.42 -19.23 6.48
N ASP A 211 7.48 -19.77 7.25
CA ASP A 211 6.10 -19.33 7.24
C ASP A 211 6.00 -17.88 7.69
N PHE A 212 5.25 -17.08 6.93
CA PHE A 212 4.95 -15.70 7.25
C PHE A 212 3.43 -15.51 7.31
N PHE A 213 2.92 -15.20 8.50
CA PHE A 213 1.49 -15.03 8.75
C PHE A 213 1.07 -13.59 8.50
N CYS A 214 0.13 -13.39 7.58
CA CYS A 214 -0.42 -12.10 7.22
C CYS A 214 -1.88 -12.03 7.65
N PHE A 215 -2.12 -11.28 8.72
CA PHE A 215 -3.46 -11.01 9.25
C PHE A 215 -4.01 -9.74 8.61
N ILE A 216 -5.14 -9.85 7.91
CA ILE A 216 -5.82 -8.73 7.27
C ILE A 216 -7.19 -8.59 7.92
N ASP A 217 -7.30 -7.59 8.79
CA ASP A 217 -8.56 -7.13 9.34
C ASP A 217 -9.30 -6.27 8.29
N GLU A 218 -10.62 -6.31 8.29
CA GLU A 218 -11.46 -5.60 7.32
C GLU A 218 -11.04 -5.86 5.85
N PHE A 219 -10.83 -7.13 5.52
CA PHE A 219 -10.33 -7.62 4.23
C PHE A 219 -11.00 -6.97 3.01
N GLN A 220 -12.32 -6.75 3.06
CA GLN A 220 -13.09 -6.09 2.01
C GLN A 220 -12.52 -4.71 1.61
N SER A 221 -11.90 -3.99 2.54
CA SER A 221 -11.29 -2.67 2.30
C SER A 221 -10.09 -2.73 1.35
N PHE A 222 -9.50 -3.91 1.17
CA PHE A 222 -8.28 -4.12 0.37
C PHE A 222 -8.49 -5.08 -0.82
N VAL A 223 -9.67 -5.68 -0.90
CA VAL A 223 -10.07 -6.67 -1.90
C VAL A 223 -10.82 -6.04 -3.06
N SER A 224 -11.49 -4.92 -2.74
CA SER A 224 -12.01 -3.99 -3.73
C SER A 224 -10.90 -3.35 -4.58
N THR A 225 -9.61 -3.57 -4.31
CA THR A 225 -8.50 -2.93 -5.06
C THR A 225 -7.60 -3.91 -5.84
N THR A 226 -7.79 -5.22 -5.65
CA THR A 226 -6.78 -6.23 -6.03
C THR A 226 -7.33 -7.60 -6.43
N GLY A 227 -8.66 -7.77 -6.52
CA GLY A 227 -9.33 -9.08 -6.59
C GLY A 227 -8.79 -10.16 -7.55
N ASP A 228 -8.26 -9.81 -8.73
CA ASP A 228 -7.58 -10.80 -9.59
C ASP A 228 -6.23 -11.23 -9.00
N SER A 229 -5.41 -10.26 -8.57
CA SER A 229 -4.13 -10.48 -7.88
C SER A 229 -4.30 -11.23 -6.55
N PHE A 230 -5.36 -10.95 -5.78
CA PHE A 230 -5.59 -11.66 -4.52
C PHE A 230 -6.14 -13.07 -4.71
N SER A 231 -6.94 -13.32 -5.75
CA SER A 231 -7.33 -14.69 -6.08
C SER A 231 -6.09 -15.53 -6.42
N GLU A 232 -5.12 -14.94 -7.12
CA GLU A 232 -3.81 -15.53 -7.35
C GLU A 232 -3.02 -15.70 -6.05
N ILE A 233 -2.94 -14.71 -5.17
CA ILE A 233 -2.29 -14.88 -3.85
C ILE A 233 -2.96 -16.02 -3.07
N LEU A 234 -4.29 -16.05 -2.96
CA LEU A 234 -5.01 -17.09 -2.22
C LEU A 234 -4.75 -18.48 -2.79
N SER A 235 -4.62 -18.60 -4.11
CA SER A 235 -4.38 -19.89 -4.78
C SER A 235 -2.89 -20.30 -4.81
N GLU A 236 -1.96 -19.34 -4.86
CA GLU A 236 -0.54 -19.59 -5.12
C GLU A 236 0.40 -19.29 -3.94
N SER A 237 -0.04 -18.58 -2.90
CA SER A 237 0.80 -18.19 -1.76
C SER A 237 1.34 -19.36 -0.95
N ARG A 238 0.67 -20.52 -1.01
CA ARG A 238 1.04 -21.72 -0.25
C ARG A 238 2.46 -22.21 -0.57
N LYS A 239 2.84 -22.29 -1.85
CA LYS A 239 4.22 -22.66 -2.26
C LYS A 239 5.24 -21.63 -1.75
N TYR A 240 4.85 -20.37 -1.56
CA TYR A 240 5.71 -19.30 -1.07
C TYR A 240 5.73 -19.13 0.45
N ARG A 241 5.05 -20.01 1.20
CA ARG A 241 4.91 -19.96 2.67
C ARG A 241 4.37 -18.62 3.20
N LEU A 242 3.50 -17.95 2.43
CA LEU A 242 2.74 -16.80 2.89
C LEU A 242 1.35 -17.29 3.34
N CYS A 243 1.11 -17.26 4.65
CA CYS A 243 -0.13 -17.74 5.26
C CYS A 243 -1.09 -16.58 5.45
N LEU A 244 -2.15 -16.51 4.65
CA LEU A 244 -3.17 -15.47 4.77
C LEU A 244 -4.22 -15.83 5.82
N ILE A 245 -4.54 -14.87 6.68
CA ILE A 245 -5.64 -14.93 7.64
C ILE A 245 -6.48 -13.67 7.42
N ILE A 246 -7.68 -13.87 6.89
CA ILE A 246 -8.56 -12.77 6.46
C ILE A 246 -9.79 -12.73 7.37
N ALA A 247 -10.15 -11.54 7.81
CA ALA A 247 -11.37 -11.27 8.55
C ALA A 247 -12.24 -10.27 7.78
N HIS A 248 -13.54 -10.51 7.73
CA HIS A 248 -14.53 -9.65 7.08
C HIS A 248 -15.86 -9.75 7.82
N GLN A 249 -16.68 -8.69 7.76
CA GLN A 249 -17.89 -8.59 8.56
C GLN A 249 -19.09 -9.30 7.93
N TYR A 250 -19.29 -9.15 6.62
CA TYR A 250 -20.34 -9.85 5.88
C TYR A 250 -19.94 -10.09 4.42
N LEU A 251 -20.47 -11.15 3.81
CA LEU A 251 -20.05 -11.58 2.47
C LEU A 251 -20.43 -10.57 1.38
N GLY A 252 -21.51 -9.82 1.60
CA GLY A 252 -21.95 -8.72 0.74
C GLY A 252 -20.87 -7.67 0.45
N GLN A 253 -19.88 -7.48 1.33
CA GLN A 253 -18.82 -6.49 1.10
C GLN A 253 -17.71 -6.95 0.14
N LEU A 254 -17.70 -8.22 -0.25
CA LEU A 254 -16.63 -8.77 -1.10
C LEU A 254 -16.78 -8.36 -2.59
N GLY A 255 -17.59 -7.34 -2.90
CA GLY A 255 -17.65 -6.63 -4.18
C GLY A 255 -18.94 -5.84 -4.33
N GLU A 256 -18.94 -4.88 -5.27
CA GLU A 256 -20.12 -4.05 -5.64
C GLU A 256 -20.81 -4.55 -6.92
N ASN A 257 -20.28 -5.63 -7.51
CA ASN A 257 -20.77 -6.21 -8.76
C ASN A 257 -20.96 -7.71 -8.59
N PHE A 258 -22.20 -8.18 -8.65
CA PHE A 258 -22.61 -9.58 -8.45
C PHE A 258 -21.69 -10.63 -9.10
N GLN A 259 -21.25 -10.40 -10.35
CA GLN A 259 -20.38 -11.37 -11.05
C GLN A 259 -18.92 -11.38 -10.53
N LYS A 260 -18.39 -10.22 -10.10
CA LYS A 260 -17.05 -10.13 -9.52
C LYS A 260 -17.02 -10.62 -8.07
N GLU A 261 -18.12 -10.41 -7.33
CA GLU A 261 -18.34 -11.00 -6.01
C GLU A 261 -18.27 -12.52 -6.07
N GLU A 262 -18.89 -13.14 -7.07
CA GLU A 262 -18.94 -14.60 -7.17
C GLU A 262 -17.57 -15.23 -7.41
N LYS A 263 -16.77 -14.69 -8.35
CA LYS A 263 -15.42 -15.22 -8.64
C LYS A 263 -14.51 -15.16 -7.41
N LEU A 264 -14.56 -14.06 -6.69
CA LEU A 264 -13.73 -13.84 -5.52
C LEU A 264 -14.19 -14.66 -4.32
N ARG A 265 -15.50 -14.74 -4.05
CA ARG A 265 -16.06 -15.65 -3.04
C ARG A 265 -15.63 -17.09 -3.36
N LYS A 266 -15.79 -17.55 -4.60
CA LYS A 266 -15.31 -18.88 -5.03
C LYS A 266 -13.81 -19.07 -4.79
N ALA A 267 -12.99 -18.07 -5.09
CA ALA A 267 -11.54 -18.15 -4.85
C ALA A 267 -11.19 -18.20 -3.36
N ILE A 268 -11.89 -17.45 -2.51
CA ILE A 268 -11.69 -17.47 -1.06
C ILE A 268 -12.09 -18.83 -0.49
N PHE A 269 -13.33 -19.25 -0.69
CA PHE A 269 -13.85 -20.49 -0.10
C PHE A 269 -13.25 -21.75 -0.74
N GLY A 270 -12.86 -21.69 -2.01
CA GLY A 270 -12.16 -22.80 -2.68
C GLY A 270 -10.71 -23.00 -2.21
N ASN A 271 -10.06 -21.98 -1.64
CA ASN A 271 -8.67 -22.06 -1.17
C ASN A 271 -8.53 -21.96 0.36
N ALA A 272 -9.57 -21.53 1.07
CA ALA A 272 -9.56 -21.45 2.52
C ALA A 272 -9.63 -22.85 3.14
N GLY A 273 -8.50 -23.34 3.64
CA GLY A 273 -8.46 -24.62 4.33
C GLY A 273 -9.16 -24.59 5.70
N THR A 274 -9.20 -23.43 6.36
CA THR A 274 -9.85 -23.24 7.65
C THR A 274 -10.86 -22.12 7.55
N ILE A 275 -12.09 -22.39 8.01
CA ILE A 275 -13.18 -21.42 8.06
C ILE A 275 -13.62 -21.32 9.52
N ILE A 276 -13.75 -20.09 10.01
CA ILE A 276 -14.28 -19.76 11.33
C ILE A 276 -15.42 -18.78 11.11
N ALA A 277 -16.62 -19.15 11.52
CA ALA A 277 -17.82 -18.33 11.47
C ALA A 277 -18.21 -17.91 12.89
N PHE A 278 -18.32 -16.60 13.09
CA PHE A 278 -19.05 -15.99 14.20
C PHE A 278 -20.52 -15.82 13.80
N LYS A 279 -21.32 -15.20 14.68
CA LYS A 279 -22.70 -14.83 14.37
C LYS A 279 -22.77 -14.01 13.08
N VAL A 280 -23.57 -14.49 12.13
CA VAL A 280 -23.81 -13.84 10.84
C VAL A 280 -25.28 -13.50 10.60
N GLY A 281 -25.54 -12.65 9.61
CA GLY A 281 -26.90 -12.36 9.15
C GLY A 281 -27.52 -13.49 8.30
N PRO A 282 -28.82 -13.43 8.01
CA PRO A 282 -29.53 -14.49 7.29
C PRO A 282 -28.96 -14.82 5.91
N ASP A 283 -28.55 -13.81 5.14
CA ASP A 283 -28.03 -14.00 3.77
C ASP A 283 -26.68 -14.72 3.77
N ASP A 284 -25.80 -14.32 4.69
CA ASP A 284 -24.49 -14.95 4.86
C ASP A 284 -24.62 -16.38 5.42
N ALA A 285 -25.57 -16.61 6.32
CA ALA A 285 -25.85 -17.94 6.87
C ALA A 285 -26.28 -18.94 5.79
N GLU A 286 -27.10 -18.51 4.83
CA GLU A 286 -27.54 -19.35 3.70
C GLU A 286 -26.37 -19.77 2.80
N PHE A 287 -25.37 -18.90 2.65
CA PHE A 287 -24.16 -19.23 1.94
C PHE A 287 -23.26 -20.17 2.74
N LEU A 288 -23.01 -19.84 4.02
CA LEU A 288 -22.07 -20.54 4.88
C LEU A 288 -22.57 -21.93 5.30
N GLU A 289 -23.87 -22.17 5.39
CA GLU A 289 -24.46 -23.48 5.72
C GLU A 289 -23.85 -24.60 4.89
N LYS A 290 -23.59 -24.36 3.60
CA LYS A 290 -22.97 -25.35 2.69
C LYS A 290 -21.58 -25.82 3.14
N GLU A 291 -20.84 -24.97 3.86
CA GLU A 291 -19.53 -25.30 4.39
C GLU A 291 -19.59 -26.07 5.72
N PHE A 292 -20.66 -25.87 6.50
CA PHE A 292 -20.86 -26.40 7.85
C PHE A 292 -21.82 -27.59 7.91
N TYR A 293 -22.53 -27.89 6.82
CA TYR A 293 -23.41 -29.05 6.69
C TYR A 293 -22.62 -30.37 6.83
N PRO A 294 -23.19 -31.42 7.47
CA PRO A 294 -24.52 -31.51 8.08
C PRO A 294 -24.59 -31.10 9.56
N GLU A 295 -23.48 -30.67 10.17
CA GLU A 295 -23.41 -30.50 11.63
C GLU A 295 -24.11 -29.22 12.10
N PHE A 296 -24.20 -28.19 11.26
CA PHE A 296 -24.91 -26.95 11.55
C PHE A 296 -25.78 -26.50 10.38
N GLU A 297 -26.95 -25.97 10.70
CA GLU A 297 -27.91 -25.39 9.76
C GLU A 297 -27.83 -23.86 9.77
N ARG A 298 -28.50 -23.22 8.80
CA ARG A 298 -28.60 -21.76 8.71
C ARG A 298 -29.01 -21.09 10.04
N GLN A 299 -29.99 -21.68 10.74
CA GLN A 299 -30.53 -21.08 11.96
C GLN A 299 -29.50 -21.08 13.10
N ASP A 300 -28.60 -22.07 13.14
CA ASP A 300 -27.54 -22.16 14.14
C ASP A 300 -26.53 -21.02 13.97
N LEU A 301 -26.18 -20.69 12.72
CA LEU A 301 -25.25 -19.60 12.38
C LEU A 301 -25.80 -18.21 12.75
N ILE A 302 -27.12 -18.03 12.65
CA ILE A 302 -27.81 -16.77 12.99
C ILE A 302 -27.93 -16.61 14.52
N ASN A 303 -28.18 -17.71 15.23
CA ASN A 303 -28.51 -17.69 16.65
C ASN A 303 -27.31 -17.80 17.59
N GLN A 304 -26.08 -17.80 17.08
CA GLN A 304 -24.89 -17.87 17.93
C GLN A 304 -24.83 -16.73 18.96
N ASP A 305 -24.46 -17.07 20.19
CA ASP A 305 -24.14 -16.08 21.22
C ASP A 305 -22.77 -15.43 20.96
N LYS A 306 -22.56 -14.28 21.61
CA LYS A 306 -21.28 -13.57 21.56
C LYS A 306 -20.14 -14.47 21.99
N HIS A 307 -19.05 -14.44 21.22
CA HIS A 307 -17.82 -15.23 21.41
C HIS A 307 -17.91 -16.72 21.09
N ASN A 308 -19.10 -17.26 20.77
CA ASN A 308 -19.22 -18.59 20.18
C ASN A 308 -18.87 -18.54 18.70
N ILE A 309 -18.28 -19.63 18.22
CA ILE A 309 -17.87 -19.82 16.83
C ILE A 309 -18.24 -21.22 16.35
N TYR A 310 -18.47 -21.35 15.05
CA TYR A 310 -18.41 -22.62 14.35
C TYR A 310 -17.17 -22.61 13.47
N LEU A 311 -16.46 -23.73 13.46
CA LEU A 311 -15.21 -23.83 12.73
C LEU A 311 -15.06 -25.17 12.03
N LYS A 312 -14.36 -25.11 10.90
CA LYS A 312 -13.93 -26.24 10.09
C LYS A 312 -12.44 -26.05 9.86
N LEU A 313 -11.62 -26.97 10.38
CA LEU A 313 -10.16 -26.86 10.37
C LEU A 313 -9.57 -27.66 9.22
N ALA A 314 -8.48 -27.15 8.64
CA ALA A 314 -7.57 -27.97 7.84
C ALA A 314 -6.48 -28.54 8.76
N ILE A 315 -6.49 -29.86 8.95
CA ILE A 315 -5.52 -30.60 9.75
C ILE A 315 -4.80 -31.56 8.80
N ASP A 316 -3.48 -31.40 8.66
CA ASP A 316 -2.65 -32.24 7.77
C ASP A 316 -3.19 -32.37 6.34
N GLY A 317 -3.76 -31.29 5.81
CA GLY A 317 -4.35 -31.25 4.46
C GLY A 317 -5.74 -31.85 4.33
N LYS A 318 -6.35 -32.31 5.44
CA LYS A 318 -7.74 -32.80 5.47
C LYS A 318 -8.64 -31.82 6.19
N SER A 319 -9.84 -31.62 5.67
CA SER A 319 -10.87 -30.88 6.37
C SER A 319 -11.40 -31.72 7.53
N SER A 320 -11.49 -31.11 8.72
CA SER A 320 -12.23 -31.68 9.85
C SER A 320 -13.72 -31.69 9.56
N LYS A 321 -14.47 -32.48 10.34
CA LYS A 321 -15.90 -32.20 10.52
C LYS A 321 -16.05 -30.81 11.16
N PRO A 322 -17.10 -30.05 10.85
CA PRO A 322 -17.39 -28.81 11.54
C PRO A 322 -17.72 -29.07 13.02
N PHE A 323 -17.34 -28.14 13.89
CA PHE A 323 -17.63 -28.21 15.32
C PHE A 323 -17.74 -26.80 15.92
N SER A 324 -18.29 -26.70 17.13
CA SER A 324 -18.43 -25.44 17.86
C SER A 324 -17.28 -25.20 18.83
N GLY A 325 -17.03 -23.93 19.12
CA GLY A 325 -16.03 -23.51 20.09
C GLY A 325 -16.38 -22.19 20.75
N LEU A 326 -15.74 -21.93 21.89
CA LEU A 326 -15.78 -20.65 22.57
C LEU A 326 -14.44 -19.94 22.36
N THR A 327 -14.47 -18.68 21.95
CA THR A 327 -13.24 -17.90 21.78
C THR A 327 -12.64 -17.53 23.13
N LEU A 328 -11.32 -17.39 23.14
CA LEU A 328 -10.60 -16.87 24.29
C LEU A 328 -10.80 -15.35 24.39
N PRO A 329 -10.84 -14.77 25.59
CA PRO A 329 -10.87 -13.32 25.72
C PRO A 329 -9.59 -12.70 25.13
N PRO A 330 -9.61 -11.42 24.72
CA PRO A 330 -8.44 -10.74 24.21
C PRO A 330 -7.25 -10.86 25.17
N PHE A 331 -6.08 -11.25 24.64
CA PHE A 331 -4.85 -11.41 25.40
C PHE A 331 -4.93 -12.45 26.54
N PHE A 332 -5.78 -13.48 26.39
CA PHE A 332 -5.91 -14.56 27.38
C PHE A 332 -4.56 -15.15 27.76
N LYS A 333 -4.21 -15.06 29.06
CA LYS A 333 -2.93 -15.49 29.66
C LYS A 333 -1.68 -14.75 29.17
N PHE A 334 -1.83 -13.61 28.49
CA PHE A 334 -0.71 -12.73 28.16
C PHE A 334 -0.71 -11.52 29.08
N GLU A 335 0.44 -11.23 29.66
CA GLU A 335 0.65 -10.03 30.46
C GLU A 335 1.16 -8.89 29.59
N LYS A 336 0.69 -7.68 29.88
CA LYS A 336 1.24 -6.47 29.25
C LYS A 336 2.71 -6.33 29.62
N GLN A 337 3.54 -6.18 28.61
CA GLN A 337 4.97 -5.91 28.72
C GLN A 337 5.25 -4.42 28.96
N GLY A 338 4.34 -3.53 28.52
CA GLY A 338 4.47 -2.08 28.72
C GLY A 338 5.54 -1.40 27.84
N GLU A 339 6.03 -2.09 26.81
CA GLU A 339 7.14 -1.62 25.95
C GLU A 339 6.66 -0.80 24.73
N LYS A 340 5.36 -0.46 24.66
CA LYS A 340 4.73 0.17 23.48
C LYS A 340 5.49 1.40 22.98
N ASP A 341 5.78 2.36 23.86
CA ASP A 341 6.41 3.62 23.47
C ASP A 341 7.83 3.39 22.95
N LYS A 342 8.58 2.50 23.61
CA LYS A 342 9.92 2.11 23.20
C LYS A 342 9.92 1.37 21.86
N ILE A 343 8.94 0.50 21.60
CA ILE A 343 8.77 -0.17 20.30
C ILE A 343 8.56 0.88 19.20
N ILE A 344 7.67 1.84 19.43
CA ILE A 344 7.40 2.92 18.48
C ILE A 344 8.67 3.73 18.24
N GLU A 345 9.40 4.10 19.29
CA GLU A 345 10.62 4.89 19.20
C GLU A 345 11.73 4.15 18.42
N VAL A 346 11.99 2.88 18.75
CA VAL A 346 12.96 2.03 18.03
C VAL A 346 12.58 1.89 16.57
N SER A 347 11.29 1.72 16.27
CA SER A 347 10.81 1.63 14.89
C SER A 347 11.03 2.94 14.14
N ARG A 348 10.74 4.09 14.77
CA ARG A 348 11.00 5.42 14.21
C ARG A 348 12.48 5.61 13.91
N MET A 349 13.38 5.31 14.85
CA MET A 349 14.83 5.47 14.65
C MET A 349 15.38 4.73 13.42
N ARG A 350 14.75 3.60 13.03
CA ARG A 350 15.24 2.72 11.97
C ARG A 350 14.58 2.95 10.61
N TYR A 351 13.27 3.16 10.61
CA TYR A 351 12.46 3.00 9.40
C TYR A 351 11.85 4.30 8.87
N VAL A 352 12.07 5.43 9.52
CA VAL A 352 11.46 6.71 9.10
C VAL A 352 12.48 7.61 8.41
N GLY A 353 11.98 8.56 7.61
CA GLY A 353 12.77 9.72 7.22
C GLY A 353 12.30 10.96 7.96
N LYS A 354 13.18 11.94 8.14
CA LYS A 354 12.80 13.23 8.72
C LYS A 354 11.88 13.97 7.76
N ARG A 355 10.71 14.38 8.23
CA ARG A 355 9.70 15.07 7.43
C ARG A 355 10.24 16.26 6.64
N GLU A 356 10.97 17.17 7.28
CA GLU A 356 11.54 18.36 6.62
C GLU A 356 12.51 17.99 5.47
N GLU A 357 13.34 16.97 5.67
CA GLU A 357 14.27 16.51 4.63
C GLU A 357 13.51 15.88 3.45
N ILE A 358 12.42 15.17 3.73
CA ILE A 358 11.56 14.56 2.71
C ILE A 358 10.85 15.63 1.92
N GLU A 359 10.19 16.58 2.59
CA GLU A 359 9.45 17.66 1.95
C GLU A 359 10.39 18.50 1.08
N GLY A 360 11.58 18.88 1.57
CA GLY A 360 12.57 19.59 0.76
C GLY A 360 13.13 18.76 -0.43
N LYS A 361 13.18 17.42 -0.33
CA LYS A 361 13.50 16.55 -1.49
C LYS A 361 12.35 16.54 -2.50
N ILE A 362 11.11 16.47 -2.04
CA ILE A 362 9.91 16.45 -2.88
C ILE A 362 9.71 17.80 -3.59
N GLU A 363 9.97 18.93 -2.93
CA GLU A 363 9.93 20.26 -3.55
C GLU A 363 10.95 20.40 -4.69
N ARG A 364 12.22 20.02 -4.43
CA ARG A 364 13.26 19.99 -5.47
C ARG A 364 12.89 19.07 -6.61
N TRP A 365 12.26 17.94 -6.31
CA TRP A 365 11.76 17.00 -7.30
C TRP A 365 10.61 17.61 -8.12
N GLY A 366 9.71 18.38 -7.51
CA GLY A 366 8.56 19.04 -8.14
C GLY A 366 8.90 20.12 -9.19
N GLY A 367 10.17 20.52 -9.29
CA GLY A 367 10.64 21.39 -10.38
C GLY A 367 10.58 22.89 -10.07
N GLU A 368 10.06 23.31 -8.92
CA GLU A 368 10.30 24.65 -8.39
C GLU A 368 11.63 24.68 -7.63
N SER A 369 12.73 24.58 -8.39
CA SER A 369 13.93 25.26 -7.91
C SER A 369 13.60 26.74 -7.90
N ARG A 370 13.47 27.36 -6.72
CA ARG A 370 13.58 28.81 -6.57
C ARG A 370 14.92 29.23 -7.18
N SER A 371 14.91 29.52 -8.47
CA SER A 371 16.05 30.07 -9.16
C SER A 371 16.25 31.49 -8.66
N GLY A 372 17.16 31.63 -7.70
CA GLY A 372 17.89 32.87 -7.48
C GLY A 372 17.24 33.92 -6.58
N GLU A 373 17.20 33.65 -5.27
CA GLU A 373 17.56 34.72 -4.31
C GLU A 373 18.84 34.29 -3.60
N LYS A 374 19.97 34.66 -4.21
CA LYS A 374 21.19 34.86 -3.43
C LYS A 374 20.85 35.93 -2.39
N ARG A 375 20.61 35.53 -1.14
CA ARG A 375 20.80 36.41 0.00
C ARG A 375 22.28 36.81 0.00
N ASN A 376 22.61 37.86 -0.74
CA ASN A 376 23.84 38.59 -0.59
C ASN A 376 23.79 39.23 0.82
N HIS A 377 24.36 38.56 1.81
CA HIS A 377 24.96 39.26 2.93
C HIS A 377 26.19 39.99 2.41
N LYS A 378 25.97 41.14 1.76
CA LYS A 378 26.98 42.17 1.65
C LYS A 378 26.62 43.25 2.65
N ASN A 379 27.51 43.41 3.63
CA ASN A 379 27.68 44.62 4.41
C ASN A 379 27.55 45.84 3.50
N SER A 380 26.44 46.56 3.61
CA SER A 380 26.37 47.97 3.26
C SER A 380 26.25 48.73 4.56
N ALA A 381 27.41 49.15 5.10
CA ALA A 381 27.44 50.23 6.06
C ALA A 381 26.82 51.46 5.38
N LEU A 382 25.68 51.91 5.88
CA LEU A 382 25.15 53.24 5.58
C LEU A 382 26.04 54.27 6.26
N PRO A 383 26.63 55.26 5.56
CA PRO A 383 27.22 56.39 6.24
C PRO A 383 26.10 57.31 6.73
N LEU A 384 25.93 57.36 8.05
CA LEU A 384 25.20 58.41 8.76
C LEU A 384 25.83 59.77 8.42
N ARG A 385 25.18 60.56 7.55
CA ARG A 385 25.48 61.99 7.43
C ARG A 385 24.76 62.74 8.53
N PHE A 386 25.49 63.10 9.58
CA PHE A 386 25.10 64.13 10.53
C PHE A 386 25.07 65.49 9.82
N HIS A 387 23.90 66.12 9.75
CA HIS A 387 23.79 67.57 9.55
C HIS A 387 24.01 68.23 10.91
N SER A 388 25.13 68.92 11.07
CA SER A 388 25.30 69.95 12.09
C SER A 388 25.44 71.28 11.37
N GLY A 389 24.56 72.22 11.72
CA GLY A 389 24.63 73.61 11.29
C GLY A 389 25.55 74.44 12.20
N GLY A 390 25.95 75.61 11.69
CA GLY A 390 26.68 76.66 12.39
C GLY A 390 27.91 77.09 11.58
N LYS A 391 27.79 78.15 10.75
CA LYS A 391 28.11 79.56 11.07
C LYS A 391 29.58 79.80 11.46
N GLU A 392 30.33 80.54 10.64
CA GLU A 392 30.73 81.95 10.85
C GLU A 392 31.92 82.36 9.96
N LYS A 393 31.84 83.59 9.40
CA LYS A 393 32.91 84.61 9.16
C LYS A 393 34.05 84.23 8.19
N GLU A 394 34.48 85.06 7.25
CA GLU A 394 34.50 86.52 7.02
C GLU A 394 34.32 86.84 5.53
#